data_AF-A0A7V3RPY7-F1
#
_entry.id   AF-A0A7V3RPY7-F1
#
_cell.length_a   1.000
_cell.length_b   1.000
_cell.length_c   1.000
_cell.angle_alpha   90.00
_cell.angle_beta   90.00
_cell.angle_gamma   90.00
#
_symmetry.space_group_name_H-M   'P 1'
#
loop_
_entity.id
_entity.type
_entity.pdbx_description
1 polymer ?
#
loop_
_entity_poly.entity_id
_entity_poly.type
_entity_poly.pdbx_seq_one_letter_code
_entity_poly.pdbx_strand_id
1 'polypeptide(L)' 'MSAVLLPFEESGGVDWRGFRAHVERTAAAGLTPAVNMDTGYVPLLDEATRQRILAETRNI' A
#
# COMPACT_ATOMS: atom_id res chain seq x y z
N MET A 1 14.81 -1.12 2.15
CA MET A 1 13.44 -1.42 1.67
C MET A 1 12.59 -1.82 2.87
N SER A 2 11.35 -1.35 2.95
CA SER A 2 10.44 -1.61 4.06
C SER A 2 9.05 -2.00 3.54
N ALA A 3 8.46 -3.05 4.10
CA ALA A 3 7.10 -3.46 3.74
C ALA A 3 6.08 -2.41 4.21
N VAL A 4 5.11 -2.10 3.34
CA VAL A 4 4.01 -1.18 3.63
C VAL A 4 2.71 -1.98 3.74
N LEU A 5 2.02 -1.81 4.87
CA LEU A 5 0.72 -2.42 5.11
C LEU A 5 -0.35 -1.76 4.21
N LEU A 6 -1.34 -2.55 3.79
CA LEU A 6 -2.55 -2.05 3.14
C LEU A 6 -3.65 -1.88 4.21
N PRO A 7 -3.92 -0.66 4.69
CA PRO A 7 -4.98 -0.45 5.67
C PRO A 7 -6.36 -0.59 5.03
N PHE A 8 -7.32 -1.05 5.84
CA PHE A 8 -8.72 -1.16 5.47
C PHE A 8 -9.58 -0.34 6.44
N GLU A 9 -10.66 0.23 5.93
CA GLU A 9 -11.72 0.84 6.71
C GLU A 9 -12.59 -0.25 7.38
N GLU A 10 -13.37 0.12 8.39
CA GLU A 10 -14.33 -0.79 9.03
C GLU A 10 -15.36 -1.36 8.04
N SER A 11 -15.64 -0.63 6.94
CA SER A 11 -16.51 -1.06 5.85
C SER A 11 -15.92 -2.21 5.01
N GLY A 12 -14.65 -2.55 5.20
CA GLY A 12 -13.90 -3.51 4.39
C GLY A 12 -13.30 -2.91 3.10
N GLY A 13 -13.53 -1.62 2.83
CA GLY A 13 -12.85 -0.90 1.76
C GLY A 13 -11.39 -0.61 2.10
N VAL A 14 -10.52 -0.50 1.08
CA VAL A 14 -9.13 -0.07 1.28
C VAL A 14 -9.11 1.41 1.70
N ASP A 15 -8.40 1.73 2.78
CA ASP A 15 -8.10 3.12 3.16
C ASP A 15 -6.95 3.66 2.29
N TRP A 16 -7.31 4.15 1.11
CA TRP A 16 -6.34 4.70 0.15
C TRP A 16 -5.60 5.93 0.67
N ARG A 17 -6.22 6.72 1.55
CA ARG A 17 -5.59 7.91 2.13
C ARG A 17 -4.51 7.50 3.13
N GLY A 18 -4.84 6.57 4.02
CA GLY A 18 -3.89 5.97 4.96
C GLY A 18 -2.74 5.27 4.25
N PHE A 19 -3.04 4.51 3.18
CA PHE A 19 -2.04 3.85 2.36
C PHE A 19 -1.03 4.83 1.75
N ARG A 20 -1.49 5.88 1.03
CA ARG A 20 -0.61 6.90 0.44
C ARG A 20 0.27 7.58 1.48
N ALA A 21 -0.33 8.01 2.59
CA ALA A 21 0.42 8.65 3.68
C ALA A 21 1.49 7.71 4.28
N HIS A 22 1.26 6.40 4.27
CA HIS A 22 2.22 5.42 4.76
C HIS A 22 3.39 5.22 3.78
N VAL A 23 3.10 5.17 2.48
CA VAL A 23 4.10 5.14 1.40
C VAL A 23 4.98 6.40 1.44
N GLU A 24 4.36 7.59 1.50
CA GLU A 24 5.06 8.89 1.60
C GLU A 24 6.01 8.94 2.79
N ARG A 25 5.55 8.57 3.99
CA ARG A 25 6.40 8.56 5.19
C ARG A 25 7.58 7.58 5.06
N THR A 26 7.37 6.44 4.41
CA THR A 26 8.42 5.44 4.20
C THR A 26 9.49 5.96 3.25
N ALA A 27 9.07 6.56 2.13
CA ALA A 27 9.96 7.20 1.17
C ALA A 27 10.71 8.39 1.78
N ALA A 28 10.01 9.26 2.53
CA ALA A 28 10.59 10.40 3.23
C ALA A 28 11.63 10.00 4.29
N ALA A 29 11.52 8.79 4.84
CA ALA A 29 12.52 8.21 5.74
C ALA A 29 13.76 7.63 5.01
N GLY A 30 13.85 7.78 3.67
CA GLY A 30 14.94 7.24 2.86
C GLY A 30 14.83 5.74 2.56
N LEU A 31 13.68 5.12 2.83
CA LEU A 31 13.44 3.70 2.60
C LEU A 31 12.60 3.49 1.35
N THR A 32 12.95 2.50 0.53
CA THR A 32 12.11 2.06 -0.58
C THR A 32 10.83 1.39 -0.04
N PRO A 33 9.62 1.88 -0.37
CA PRO A 33 8.36 1.23 -0.01
C PRO A 33 8.19 -0.08 -0.79
N ALA A 34 8.00 -1.20 -0.08
CA ALA A 34 7.64 -2.48 -0.66
C ALA A 34 6.15 -2.75 -0.45
N VAL A 35 5.39 -2.64 -1.53
CA VAL A 35 3.94 -2.84 -1.57
C VAL A 35 3.59 -4.19 -2.18
N ASN A 36 2.34 -4.64 -2.09
CA ASN A 36 1.91 -5.94 -2.62
C ASN A 36 2.73 -7.13 -2.03
N MET A 37 3.12 -7.02 -0.77
CA MET A 37 3.80 -8.08 -0.02
C MET A 37 2.78 -8.94 0.74
N ASP A 38 3.17 -10.15 1.16
CA ASP A 38 2.34 -11.02 2.02
C ASP A 38 1.91 -10.33 3.31
N THR A 39 2.79 -9.49 3.87
CA THR A 39 2.50 -8.64 5.04
C THR A 39 1.44 -7.58 4.76
N GLY A 40 1.21 -7.23 3.49
CA GLY A 40 0.15 -6.34 3.02
C GLY A 40 -1.11 -7.07 2.53
N TYR A 41 -1.26 -8.36 2.88
CA TYR A 41 -2.41 -9.20 2.51
C TYR A 41 -2.55 -9.49 1.00
N VAL A 42 -1.49 -9.32 0.21
CA VAL A 42 -1.55 -9.47 -1.26
C VAL A 42 -2.21 -10.76 -1.76
N PRO A 43 -2.06 -11.93 -1.09
CA PRO A 43 -2.68 -13.17 -1.56
C PRO A 43 -4.21 -13.14 -1.53
N LEU A 44 -4.82 -12.21 -0.78
CA LEU A 44 -6.26 -12.05 -0.63
C LEU A 44 -6.86 -10.98 -1.57
N LEU A 45 -6.01 -10.21 -2.25
CA LEU A 45 -6.44 -9.08 -3.08
C LEU A 45 -6.75 -9.53 -4.51
N ASP A 46 -7.80 -8.95 -5.08
CA ASP A 46 -8.05 -9.05 -6.51
C ASP A 46 -6.98 -8.30 -7.33
N GLU A 47 -6.90 -8.63 -8.62
CA GLU A 47 -5.90 -8.03 -9.50
C GLU A 47 -6.07 -6.52 -9.65
N ALA A 48 -7.32 -6.03 -9.66
CA ALA A 48 -7.61 -4.61 -9.79
C ALA A 48 -7.04 -3.80 -8.61
N THR A 49 -7.19 -4.32 -7.39
CA THR A 49 -6.66 -3.71 -6.17
C THR A 49 -5.13 -3.71 -6.20
N ARG A 50 -4.50 -4.82 -6.60
CA ARG A 50 -3.04 -4.91 -6.74
C ARG A 50 -2.48 -3.90 -7.73
N GLN A 51 -3.15 -3.71 -8.87
CA GLN A 51 -2.74 -2.72 -9.87
C GLN A 51 -2.91 -1.28 -9.36
N ARG A 52 -4.00 -1.02 -8.64
CA ARG A 52 -4.23 0.30 -8.03
C ARG A 52 -3.16 0.62 -6.99
N ILE A 53 -2.76 -0.34 -6.15
CA ILE A 53 -1.63 -0.18 -5.20
C ILE A 53 -0.36 0.27 -5.93
N LEU A 54 -0.02 -0.37 -7.06
CA LEU A 54 1.15 0.01 -7.85
C LEU A 54 1.00 1.42 -8.46
N ALA A 55 -0.18 1.78 -8.94
CA ALA A 55 -0.44 3.10 -9.51
C ALA A 55 -0.33 4.21 -8.45
N GLU A 56 -0.93 4.03 -7.27
CA GLU A 56 -0.88 4.98 -6.16
C GLU A 56 0.57 5.15 -5.66
N THR A 57 1.35 4.07 -5.60
CA THR A 57 2.75 4.10 -5.17
C THR A 57 3.67 4.83 -6.16
N ARG A 58 3.39 4.75 -7.47
CA ARG A 58 4.19 5.43 -8.52
C ARG A 58 3.99 6.95 -8.55
N ASN A 59 2.88 7.43 -7.99
CA ASN A 59 2.53 8.85 -7.96
C ASN A 59 3.10 9.59 -6.75
N ILE A 60 3.91 8.90 -5.94
CA ILE A 60 4.63 9.40 -4.76
C ILE A 60 6.12 9.35 -5.05
#